data_AF-A0A2M9WEI9-F1
#
_entry.id   AF-A0A2M9WEI9-F1
#
_cell.length_a   1.000
_cell.length_b   1.000
_cell.length_c   1.000
_cell.angle_alpha   90.00
_cell.angle_beta   90.00
_cell.angle_gamma   90.00
#
_symmetry.space_group_name_H-M   'P 1'
#
loop_
_entity.id
_entity.type
_entity.pdbx_description
1 polymer ?
#
loop_
_entity_poly.entity_id
_entity_poly.type
_entity_poly.pdbx_seq_one_letter_code
_entity_poly.pdbx_strand_id
1 'polypeptide(L)' 'MSVIRFPNQHPACRPSGSESTQADKQKIRDFALDIAGQLRNDPELNKQAPYLVDKVILLLMKESRS' A
#
# COMPACT_ATOMS: atom_id res chain seq x y z
N MET A 1 32.06 38.05 7.43
CA MET A 1 31.70 36.65 7.08
C MET A 1 30.53 36.23 7.97
N SER A 2 29.30 36.29 7.48
CA SER A 2 28.12 35.82 8.22
C SER A 2 27.74 34.44 7.74
N VAL A 3 27.84 33.45 8.63
CA VAL A 3 27.33 32.10 8.42
C VAL A 3 25.86 32.07 8.85
N ILE A 4 24.96 31.90 7.89
CA ILE A 4 23.53 31.69 8.16
C ILE A 4 23.41 30.31 8.82
N ARG A 5 23.05 30.28 10.11
CA ARG A 5 22.68 29.04 10.80
C ARG A 5 21.19 28.79 10.56
N PHE A 6 20.88 27.78 9.76
CA PHE A 6 19.52 27.28 9.62
C PHE A 6 19.17 26.45 10.87
N PRO A 7 17.96 26.60 11.44
CA PRO A 7 17.51 25.71 12.50
C PRO A 7 17.36 24.30 11.92
N ASN A 8 18.01 23.33 12.56
CA ASN A 8 17.77 21.91 12.35
C ASN A 8 16.33 21.59 12.76
N GLN A 9 15.38 21.85 11.86
CA GLN A 9 14.06 21.25 11.91
C GLN A 9 14.18 19.92 11.19
N HIS A 10 14.78 18.94 11.86
CA HIS A 10 14.36 17.57 11.61
C HIS A 10 12.91 17.51 12.10
N PRO A 11 11.89 17.35 11.24
CA PRO A 11 10.71 16.70 11.74
C PRO A 11 11.23 15.33 12.19
N ALA A 12 11.17 15.07 13.48
CA ALA A 12 11.05 13.70 13.93
C ALA A 12 9.82 13.19 13.18
N CYS A 13 10.04 12.49 12.07
CA CYS A 13 9.07 11.61 11.47
C CYS A 13 8.74 10.63 12.59
N ARG A 14 7.78 11.00 13.44
CA ARG A 14 7.07 10.06 14.27
C ARG A 14 6.64 8.98 13.27
N PRO A 15 7.10 7.74 13.39
CA PRO A 15 6.26 6.68 12.86
C PRO A 15 4.98 6.84 13.69
N SER A 16 3.95 7.45 13.13
CA SER A 16 2.59 7.21 13.59
C SER A 16 2.33 5.75 13.24
N GLY A 17 2.93 4.86 14.01
CA GLY A 17 2.47 3.51 14.16
C GLY A 17 1.12 3.64 14.83
N SER A 18 0.11 3.98 14.04
CA SER A 18 -1.24 3.55 14.30
C SER A 18 -1.10 2.03 14.31
N GLU A 19 -0.93 1.45 15.49
CA GLU A 19 -0.96 0.00 15.67
C GLU A 19 -2.35 -0.44 15.21
N SER A 20 -2.48 -0.74 13.92
CA SER A 20 -3.73 -1.21 13.35
C SER A 20 -4.07 -2.48 14.09
N THR A 21 -5.26 -2.51 14.68
CA THR A 21 -5.68 -3.68 15.43
C THR A 21 -5.68 -4.87 14.49
N GLN A 22 -5.47 -6.08 15.01
CA GLN A 22 -5.51 -7.29 14.18
C GLN A 22 -6.80 -7.38 13.35
N ALA A 23 -7.92 -6.84 13.87
CA ALA A 23 -9.18 -6.71 13.16
C ALA A 23 -9.12 -5.72 11.98
N ASP A 24 -8.41 -4.60 12.11
CA ASP A 24 -8.23 -3.63 11.02
C ASP A 24 -7.34 -4.21 9.91
N LYS A 25 -6.27 -4.92 10.27
CA LYS A 25 -5.42 -5.65 9.30
C LYS A 25 -6.22 -6.70 8.53
N GLN A 26 -7.10 -7.42 9.22
CA GLN A 26 -7.97 -8.41 8.61
C GLN A 26 -8.94 -7.76 7.62
N LYS A 27 -9.59 -6.65 7.98
CA LYS A 27 -10.50 -5.91 7.08
C LYS A 27 -9.78 -5.38 5.83
N ILE A 28 -8.58 -4.84 5.99
CA ILE A 28 -7.77 -4.35 4.86
C ILE A 28 -7.41 -5.52 3.94
N ARG A 29 -7.08 -6.68 4.51
CA ARG A 29 -6.80 -7.90 3.73
C ARG A 29 -8.01 -8.36 2.94
N ASP A 30 -9.18 -8.42 3.58
CA ASP A 30 -10.40 -8.89 2.93
C ASP A 30 -10.83 -7.92 1.81
N PHE A 31 -10.67 -6.61 2.03
CA PHE A 31 -10.86 -5.58 1.01
C PHE A 31 -9.88 -5.73 -0.17
N ALA A 32 -8.60 -5.95 0.11
CA ALA A 32 -7.58 -6.19 -0.92
C ALA A 32 -7.89 -7.43 -1.75
N LEU A 33 -8.35 -8.52 -1.12
CA LEU A 33 -8.73 -9.76 -1.82
C LEU A 33 -9.97 -9.56 -2.70
N ASP A 34 -10.96 -8.79 -2.25
CA ASP A 34 -12.13 -8.44 -3.05
C ASP A 34 -11.74 -7.65 -4.31
N ILE A 35 -10.90 -6.62 -4.15
CA ILE A 35 -10.35 -5.83 -5.28
C ILE A 35 -9.57 -6.74 -6.23
N ALA A 36 -8.71 -7.62 -5.72
CA ALA A 36 -7.94 -8.56 -6.54
C ALA A 36 -8.87 -9.48 -7.36
N GLY A 37 -9.97 -9.95 -6.77
CA GLY A 37 -10.99 -10.74 -7.45
C GLY A 37 -11.70 -9.96 -8.56
N GLN A 38 -12.07 -8.70 -8.29
CA GLN A 38 -12.70 -7.83 -9.28
C GLN A 38 -11.77 -7.55 -10.47
N LEU A 39 -10.51 -7.18 -10.21
CA LEU A 39 -9.51 -6.92 -11.24
C LEU A 39 -9.24 -8.16 -12.11
N ARG A 40 -9.20 -9.35 -11.49
CA ARG A 40 -9.01 -10.61 -12.21
C ARG A 40 -10.20 -10.96 -13.10
N ASN A 41 -11.42 -10.62 -12.68
CA ASN A 41 -12.62 -10.98 -13.41
C ASN A 41 -13.05 -9.92 -14.44
N ASP A 42 -12.39 -8.76 -14.48
CA ASP A 42 -12.65 -7.72 -15.48
C ASP A 42 -11.98 -8.07 -16.83
N PRO A 43 -12.75 -8.46 -17.86
CA PRO A 43 -12.20 -8.88 -19.14
C PRO A 43 -11.65 -7.70 -19.96
N GLU A 44 -12.13 -6.49 -19.72
CA GLU A 44 -11.67 -5.30 -20.43
C GLU A 44 -10.31 -4.85 -19.89
N LEU A 45 -10.19 -4.82 -18.57
CA LEU A 45 -8.93 -4.51 -17.89
C LEU A 45 -7.85 -5.57 -18.18
N ASN A 46 -8.21 -6.86 -18.17
CA ASN A 46 -7.27 -7.93 -18.52
C ASN A 46 -6.82 -7.87 -19.98
N LYS A 47 -7.66 -7.37 -20.89
CA LYS A 47 -7.26 -7.14 -22.30
C LYS A 47 -6.32 -5.95 -22.43
N GLN A 48 -6.59 -4.87 -21.70
CA GLN A 48 -5.82 -3.63 -21.82
C GLN A 48 -4.49 -3.67 -21.04
N ALA A 49 -4.46 -4.32 -19.88
CA ALA A 49 -3.32 -4.27 -18.97
C ALA A 49 -3.10 -5.60 -18.18
N PRO A 50 -2.90 -6.74 -18.87
CA PRO A 50 -2.77 -8.05 -18.22
C PRO A 50 -1.62 -8.10 -17.21
N TYR A 51 -0.48 -7.49 -17.53
CA TYR A 51 0.69 -7.44 -16.64
C TYR A 51 0.49 -6.57 -15.40
N LEU A 52 -0.34 -5.52 -15.49
CA LEU A 52 -0.63 -4.64 -14.36
C LEU A 52 -1.51 -5.39 -13.35
N VAL A 53 -2.55 -6.07 -13.83
CA VAL A 53 -3.44 -6.90 -13.00
C VAL A 53 -2.63 -7.94 -12.24
N ASP A 54 -1.75 -8.66 -12.93
CA ASP A 54 -0.93 -9.71 -12.33
C ASP A 54 0.05 -9.16 -11.27
N LYS A 55 0.69 -8.02 -11.55
CA LYS A 55 1.55 -7.31 -10.59
C LYS A 55 0.79 -6.85 -9.34
N VAL A 56 -0.41 -6.33 -9.50
CA VAL A 56 -1.25 -5.86 -8.38
C VAL A 56 -1.70 -7.03 -7.52
N ILE A 57 -2.19 -8.12 -8.12
CA ILE A 57 -2.57 -9.34 -7.40
C ILE A 57 -1.37 -9.90 -6.62
N LEU A 58 -0.20 -9.97 -7.26
CA LEU A 58 1.02 -10.45 -6.62
C LEU A 58 1.43 -9.57 -5.42
N LEU A 59 1.32 -8.24 -5.55
CA LEU A 59 1.60 -7.30 -4.47
C LEU A 59 0.65 -7.51 -3.28
N LEU A 60 -0.65 -7.60 -3.54
CA LEU A 60 -1.67 -7.81 -2.51
C LEU A 60 -1.50 -9.15 -1.80
N MET A 61 -1.14 -10.21 -2.53
CA MET A 61 -0.83 -11.52 -1.94
C MET A 61 0.46 -11.55 -1.13
N LYS A 62 1.45 -10.72 -1.48
CA LYS A 62 2.72 -10.64 -0.75
C LYS A 62 2.57 -9.85 0.55
N GLU A 63 1.91 -8.71 0.49
CA GLU A 63 1.68 -7.85 1.66
C GLU A 63 0.72 -8.49 2.68
N SER A 64 -0.19 -9.36 2.23
CA SER A 64 -1.11 -10.08 3.12
C SER A 64 -0.48 -11.23 3.93
N ARG A 65 0.78 -11.61 3.64
CA ARG A 65 1.54 -12.63 4.39
C ARG A 65 2.46 -12.05 5.47
N SER A 66 2.66 -10.73 5.49
CA SER A 66 3.54 -10.01 6.44
C SER A 66 2.75 -9.45 7.62
#